data_AF-A0A5X7K924-F1
#
_entry.id   AF-A0A5X7K924-F1
#
_cell.length_a   1.000
_cell.length_b   1.000
_cell.length_c   1.000
_cell.angle_alpha   90.00
_cell.angle_beta   90.00
_cell.angle_gamma   90.00
#
_symmetry.space_group_name_H-M   'P 1'
#
loop_
_entity.id
_entity.type
_entity.pdbx_description
1 polymer ?
#
loop_
_entity_poly.entity_id
_entity_poly.type
_entity_poly.pdbx_seq_one_letter_code
_entity_poly.pdbx_strand_id
1 'polypeptide(L)'
;MMTGWRDCHFTANGVDFFRGAFHDYQIIWHQRPGVQFWRAEVTRQKLLNDADNAIKDWRTELTLGIISDENKAALILPMNYINVLKSLDLTGVSDEATFTAIRWPSLPQE
;
A
#
# COMPACT_ATOMS: atom_id res chain seq x y z
N MET A 1 28.80 -1.05 -4.56
CA MET A 1 28.57 -2.03 -3.47
C MET A 1 27.90 -1.28 -2.33
N MET A 2 26.72 -1.70 -1.86
CA MET A 2 25.98 -1.02 -0.78
C MET A 2 26.70 -1.26 0.56
N THR A 3 27.32 -0.23 1.12
CA THR A 3 28.12 -0.31 2.36
C THR A 3 27.27 0.05 3.58
N GLY A 4 26.37 -0.86 3.96
CA GLY A 4 25.74 -0.87 5.29
C GLY A 4 24.60 0.12 5.52
N TRP A 5 23.65 -0.31 6.35
CA TRP A 5 22.54 0.50 6.87
C TRP A 5 22.88 0.90 8.31
N ARG A 6 22.68 2.16 8.66
CA ARG A 6 22.63 2.58 10.07
C ARG A 6 21.24 3.13 10.34
N ASP A 7 20.55 2.49 11.27
CA ASP A 7 19.35 3.06 11.84
C ASP A 7 19.82 4.27 12.67
N CYS A 8 19.42 5.46 12.24
CA CYS A 8 19.84 6.72 12.83
C CYS A 8 18.57 7.53 13.06
N HIS A 9 18.39 8.04 14.29
CA HIS A 9 17.29 8.92 14.62
C HIS A 9 17.86 10.33 14.81
N PHE A 10 17.59 11.23 13.86
CA PHE A 10 18.06 12.61 13.94
C PHE A 10 17.06 13.54 13.26
N THR A 11 16.74 14.65 13.95
CA THR A 11 15.87 15.69 13.41
C THR A 11 16.70 16.83 12.86
N ALA A 12 16.54 17.14 11.56
CA ALA A 12 17.16 18.30 10.93
C ALA A 12 16.08 19.20 10.33
N ASN A 13 16.10 20.50 10.62
CA ASN A 13 15.10 21.47 10.12
C ASN A 13 13.64 21.03 10.35
N GLY A 14 13.35 20.38 11.49
CA GLY A 14 12.02 19.88 11.83
C GLY A 14 11.61 18.58 11.12
N VAL A 15 12.48 17.98 10.32
CA VAL A 15 12.25 16.69 9.64
C VAL A 15 12.96 15.58 10.41
N ASP A 16 12.20 14.55 10.81
CA ASP A 16 12.74 13.35 11.47
C ASP A 16 13.28 12.37 10.42
N PHE A 17 14.58 12.12 10.44
CA PHE A 17 15.23 11.11 9.60
C PHE A 17 15.45 9.83 10.42
N PHE A 18 14.95 8.71 9.90
CA PHE A 18 14.89 7.44 10.61
C PHE A 18 15.91 6.41 10.10
N ARG A 19 16.41 6.57 8.87
CA ARG A 19 17.37 5.62 8.27
C ARG A 19 18.31 6.31 7.30
N GLY A 20 19.59 5.97 7.36
CA GLY A 20 20.60 6.41 6.39
C GLY A 20 21.17 5.23 5.60
N ALA A 21 21.24 5.37 4.27
CA ALA A 21 21.93 4.44 3.38
C ALA A 21 23.19 5.09 2.83
N PHE A 22 24.34 4.40 2.90
CA PHE A 22 25.58 4.89 2.29
C PHE A 22 25.70 4.37 0.86
N HIS A 23 25.72 5.26 -0.12
CA HIS A 23 25.84 4.94 -1.53
C HIS A 23 26.79 5.91 -2.21
N ASP A 24 27.83 5.39 -2.86
CA ASP A 24 28.80 6.16 -3.65
C ASP A 24 29.37 7.40 -2.93
N TYR A 25 29.92 7.20 -1.73
CA TYR A 25 30.42 8.28 -0.87
C TYR A 25 29.39 9.34 -0.45
N GLN A 26 28.11 9.10 -0.67
CA GLN A 26 27.00 9.96 -0.23
C GLN A 26 26.12 9.22 0.79
N ILE A 27 25.48 9.99 1.69
CA ILE A 27 24.45 9.48 2.59
C ILE A 27 23.08 9.84 2.00
N ILE A 28 22.29 8.82 1.70
CA ILE A 28 20.88 8.97 1.34
C ILE A 28 20.07 8.86 2.64
N TRP A 29 19.40 9.94 3.01
CA TRP A 29 18.57 10.00 4.21
C TRP A 29 17.11 9.66 3.89
N HIS A 30 16.53 8.74 4.65
CA HIS A 30 15.12 8.41 4.59
C HIS A 30 14.38 9.11 5.73
N GLN A 31 13.40 9.92 5.35
CA GLN A 31 12.51 10.62 6.27
C GLN A 31 11.55 9.63 6.92
N ARG A 32 11.21 9.87 8.18
CA ARG A 32 10.13 9.18 8.86
C ARG A 32 8.82 9.59 8.18
N PRO A 33 8.02 8.63 7.68
CA PRO A 33 6.71 8.95 7.16
C PRO A 33 5.84 9.58 8.25
N GLY A 34 5.08 10.62 7.89
CA GLY A 34 4.17 11.30 8.81
C GLY A 34 3.06 10.39 9.34
N VAL A 35 2.40 10.78 10.43
CA VAL A 35 1.27 10.02 11.01
C VAL A 35 0.15 9.76 9.99
N GLN A 36 -0.03 10.68 9.04
CA GLN A 36 -1.07 10.60 8.02
C GLN A 36 -0.75 9.56 6.94
N PHE A 37 0.53 9.40 6.59
CA PHE A 37 1.00 8.29 5.76
C PHE A 37 0.63 6.95 6.39
N TRP A 38 0.87 6.77 7.69
CA TRP A 38 0.51 5.53 8.39
C TRP A 38 -1.00 5.28 8.40
N ARG A 39 -1.82 6.33 8.57
CA ARG A 39 -3.29 6.20 8.46
C ARG A 39 -3.71 5.80 7.05
N ALA A 40 -3.12 6.40 6.01
CA ALA A 40 -3.37 6.01 4.63
C ALA A 40 -3.01 4.55 4.36
N GLU A 41 -1.84 4.12 4.81
CA GLU A 41 -1.38 2.75 4.61
C GLU A 41 -2.27 1.76 5.37
N VAL A 42 -2.69 2.05 6.60
CA VAL A 42 -3.64 1.21 7.35
C VAL A 42 -4.98 1.11 6.62
N THR A 43 -5.50 2.22 6.07
CA THR A 43 -6.74 2.19 5.26
C THR A 43 -6.55 1.33 4.01
N ARG A 44 -5.42 1.49 3.29
CA ARG A 44 -5.09 0.67 2.13
C ARG A 44 -5.04 -0.81 2.47
N GLN A 45 -4.38 -1.18 3.57
CA GLN A 45 -4.30 -2.56 4.04
C GLN A 45 -5.68 -3.14 4.40
N LYS A 46 -6.55 -2.35 5.05
CA LYS A 46 -7.92 -2.77 5.33
C LYS A 46 -8.70 -3.07 4.05
N LEU A 47 -8.67 -2.16 3.08
CA LEU A 47 -9.37 -2.34 1.80
C LEU A 47 -8.83 -3.53 1.01
N LEU A 48 -7.52 -3.77 1.05
CA LEU A 48 -6.90 -4.95 0.45
C LEU A 48 -7.37 -6.23 1.14
N ASN A 49 -7.42 -6.25 2.47
CA ASN A 49 -7.88 -7.40 3.23
C ASN A 49 -9.37 -7.68 3.00
N ASP A 50 -10.19 -6.64 2.89
CA ASP A 50 -11.62 -6.78 2.58
C ASP A 50 -11.82 -7.35 1.17
N ALA A 51 -11.05 -6.85 0.18
CA ALA A 51 -11.05 -7.41 -1.18
C ALA A 51 -10.58 -8.87 -1.22
N ASP A 52 -9.50 -9.19 -0.50
CA ASP A 52 -8.97 -10.55 -0.40
C ASP A 52 -9.98 -11.50 0.26
N ASN A 53 -10.72 -11.04 1.27
CA ASN A 53 -11.79 -11.81 1.89
C ASN A 53 -12.96 -12.05 0.92
N ALA A 54 -13.36 -11.03 0.14
CA ALA A 54 -14.44 -11.16 -0.84
C ALA A 54 -14.12 -12.22 -1.92
N ILE A 55 -12.86 -12.34 -2.35
CA ILE A 55 -12.44 -13.32 -3.37
C ILE A 55 -11.99 -14.66 -2.81
N LYS A 56 -11.92 -14.81 -1.48
CA LYS A 56 -11.35 -16.00 -0.82
C LYS A 56 -12.10 -17.27 -1.18
N ASP A 57 -13.41 -17.20 -1.22
CA ASP A 57 -14.28 -18.34 -1.55
C ASP A 57 -14.11 -18.73 -3.02
N TRP A 58 -14.09 -17.75 -3.93
CA TRP A 58 -13.84 -17.98 -5.37
C TRP A 58 -12.45 -18.55 -5.66
N ARG A 59 -11.43 -18.18 -4.86
CA ARG A 59 -10.07 -18.75 -4.98
C ARG A 59 -10.05 -20.23 -4.61
N THR A 60 -10.90 -20.65 -3.68
CA THR A 60 -11.09 -22.05 -3.30
C THR A 60 -11.75 -22.82 -4.45
N GLU A 61 -12.79 -22.27 -5.06
CA GLU A 61 -13.46 -22.87 -6.22
C GLU A 61 -12.55 -22.96 -7.46
N LEU A 62 -11.73 -21.94 -7.71
CA LEU A 62 -10.74 -21.96 -8.78
C LEU A 62 -9.70 -23.06 -8.59
N THR A 63 -9.28 -23.30 -7.33
CA THR A 63 -8.36 -24.40 -6.99
C THR A 63 -9.00 -25.76 -7.21
N LEU A 64 -10.33 -25.88 -7.00
CA LEU A 64 -11.08 -27.10 -7.24
C LEU A 64 -11.34 -27.38 -8.73
N GLY A 65 -11.07 -26.42 -9.63
CA GLY A 65 -11.27 -26.57 -11.07
C GLY A 65 -12.73 -26.59 -11.51
N ILE A 66 -13.67 -26.25 -10.63
CA ILE A 66 -15.13 -26.24 -10.85
C ILE A 66 -15.63 -24.83 -11.24
N ILE A 67 -14.72 -23.86 -11.33
CA ILE A 67 -15.06 -22.45 -11.53
C ILE A 67 -15.94 -22.22 -12.79
N SER A 68 -17.16 -21.72 -12.55
CA SER A 68 -18.09 -21.24 -13.59
C SER A 68 -17.48 -20.03 -14.33
N ASP A 69 -17.80 -19.85 -15.61
CA ASP A 69 -17.37 -18.67 -16.37
C ASP A 69 -17.90 -17.36 -15.76
N GLU A 70 -19.01 -17.43 -15.04
CA GLU A 70 -19.56 -16.32 -14.23
C GLU A 70 -18.61 -15.93 -13.09
N ASN A 71 -18.09 -16.92 -12.35
CA ASN A 71 -17.16 -16.69 -11.24
C ASN A 71 -15.79 -16.20 -11.74
N LYS A 72 -15.38 -16.58 -12.97
CA LYS A 72 -14.18 -16.00 -13.62
C LYS A 72 -14.38 -14.53 -13.93
N ALA A 73 -15.55 -14.15 -14.45
CA ALA A 73 -15.87 -12.75 -14.71
C ALA A 73 -15.95 -11.95 -13.40
N ALA A 74 -16.53 -12.52 -12.35
CA ALA A 74 -16.61 -11.92 -11.03
C ALA A 74 -15.22 -11.68 -10.40
N LEU A 75 -14.22 -12.53 -10.65
CA LEU A 75 -12.83 -12.34 -10.19
C LEU A 75 -12.11 -11.14 -10.83
N ILE A 76 -12.49 -10.72 -12.04
CA ILE A 76 -11.80 -9.63 -12.75
C ILE A 76 -11.99 -8.29 -12.02
N LEU A 77 -13.19 -8.03 -11.50
CA LEU A 77 -13.54 -6.79 -10.81
C LEU A 77 -12.66 -6.51 -9.56
N PRO A 78 -12.56 -7.42 -8.57
CA PRO A 78 -11.71 -7.24 -7.40
C PRO A 78 -10.21 -7.31 -7.73
N MET A 79 -9.79 -8.10 -8.74
CA MET A 79 -8.39 -8.06 -9.21
C MET A 79 -8.00 -6.66 -9.70
N ASN A 80 -8.88 -6.05 -10.50
CA ASN A 80 -8.65 -4.70 -11.00
C ASN A 80 -8.66 -3.68 -9.86
N TYR A 81 -9.61 -3.82 -8.92
CA TYR A 81 -9.67 -3.00 -7.71
C TYR A 81 -8.38 -3.05 -6.87
N ILE A 82 -7.86 -4.26 -6.61
CA ILE A 82 -6.60 -4.47 -5.87
C ILE A 82 -5.42 -3.83 -6.61
N ASN A 83 -5.37 -3.96 -7.93
CA ASN A 83 -4.31 -3.33 -8.74
C ASN A 83 -4.38 -1.80 -8.67
N VAL A 84 -5.58 -1.22 -8.74
CA VAL A 84 -5.78 0.22 -8.57
C VAL A 84 -5.33 0.67 -7.19
N LEU A 85 -5.74 -0.03 -6.12
CA LEU A 85 -5.31 0.26 -4.74
C LEU A 85 -3.80 0.14 -4.54
N LYS A 86 -3.14 -0.82 -5.19
CA LYS A 86 -1.68 -0.97 -5.13
C LYS A 86 -0.94 0.10 -5.93
N SER A 87 -1.55 0.59 -7.01
CA SER A 87 -1.01 1.68 -7.83
C SER A 87 -1.26 3.06 -7.25
N LEU A 88 -2.08 3.16 -6.20
CA LEU A 88 -2.43 4.43 -5.57
C LEU A 88 -1.17 5.04 -4.94
N ASP A 89 -0.80 6.23 -5.38
CA ASP A 89 0.37 6.92 -4.86
C ASP A 89 0.05 7.57 -3.51
N LEU A 90 0.64 7.02 -2.45
CA LEU A 90 0.54 7.53 -1.09
C LEU A 90 1.79 8.31 -0.65
N THR A 91 2.79 8.48 -1.54
CA THR A 91 4.07 9.09 -1.19
C THR A 91 3.96 10.57 -0.79
N GLY A 92 2.93 11.26 -1.27
CA GLY A 92 2.64 12.67 -0.95
C GLY A 92 1.76 12.88 0.29
N VAL A 93 1.40 11.83 1.04
CA VAL A 93 0.49 11.95 2.18
C VAL A 93 1.27 12.35 3.44
N SER A 94 1.65 13.61 3.52
CA SER A 94 2.29 14.21 4.70
C SER A 94 1.26 14.77 5.68
N ASP A 95 0.13 15.28 5.17
CA ASP A 95 -0.81 16.12 5.92
C ASP A 95 -2.23 15.56 5.95
N GLU A 96 -3.04 16.03 6.91
CA GLU A 96 -4.43 15.58 7.06
C GLU A 96 -5.30 15.93 5.85
N ALA A 97 -5.04 17.10 5.27
CA ALA A 97 -5.70 17.57 4.06
C ALA A 97 -5.41 16.64 2.88
N THR A 98 -4.14 16.24 2.70
CA THR A 98 -3.76 15.28 1.65
C THR A 98 -4.38 13.90 1.91
N PHE A 99 -4.46 13.44 3.16
CA PHE A 99 -5.13 12.19 3.50
C PHE A 99 -6.63 12.21 3.17
N THR A 100 -7.31 13.29 3.52
CA THR A 100 -8.76 13.45 3.28
C THR A 100 -9.08 13.62 1.80
N ALA A 101 -8.14 14.14 1.01
CA ALA A 101 -8.27 14.27 -0.43
C ALA A 101 -8.14 12.93 -1.18
N ILE A 102 -7.63 11.87 -0.54
CA ILE A 102 -7.50 10.55 -1.17
C ILE A 102 -8.90 10.01 -1.47
N ARG A 103 -9.20 9.85 -2.76
CA ARG A 103 -10.43 9.17 -3.22
C ARG A 103 -10.21 7.67 -3.18
N TRP A 104 -10.54 7.06 -2.05
CA TRP A 104 -10.50 5.62 -1.90
C TRP A 104 -11.54 4.97 -2.84
N PRO A 105 -11.14 4.02 -3.69
CA PRO A 105 -12.10 3.29 -4.50
C PRO A 105 -12.97 2.43 -3.59
N SER A 106 -14.27 2.34 -3.89
CA SER A 106 -15.18 1.43 -3.21
C SER A 106 -14.99 0.02 -3.71
N LEU A 107 -15.00 -0.96 -2.80
CA LEU A 107 -15.05 -2.36 -3.20
C LEU A 107 -16.28 -2.57 -4.09
N PRO A 108 -16.15 -3.18 -5.28
CA PRO A 108 -17.32 -3.58 -6.05
C PRO A 108 -18.13 -4.55 -5.20
N GLN A 109 -19.29 -4.08 -4.73
CA GLN A 109 -20.26 -4.92 -4.03
C GLN A 109 -20.99 -5.72 -5.12
N GLU A 110 -21.02 -7.05 -4.98
CA GLU A 110 -21.88 -7.91 -5.78
C GLU A 110 -23.36 -7.61 -5.53
#